data_AF-A0A1K1MFC7-F1
#
_entry.id   AF-A0A1K1MFC7-F1
#
_cell.length_a   1.000
_cell.length_b   1.000
_cell.length_c   1.000
_cell.angle_alpha   90.00
_cell.angle_beta   90.00
_cell.angle_gamma   90.00
#
_symmetry.space_group_name_H-M   'P 1'
#
loop_
_entity.id
_entity.type
_entity.pdbx_description
1 polymer ?
#
loop_
_entity_poly.entity_id
_entity_poly.type
_entity_poly.pdbx_seq_one_letter_code
_entity_poly.pdbx_strand_id
1 'polypeptide(L)'
;MRVTIVRDDGVVGVDGVFRRIDLSALPPGVRAVQWDGMQGHVEYDDVANTRLDTLSEFQWAVDRWLAAPFPFAPSGAGDGV
;
A
#
# COMPACT_ATOMS: atom_id res chain seq x y z
N MET A 1 -0.67 10.13 8.47
CA MET A 1 0.04 9.15 7.63
C MET A 1 -0.45 9.29 6.20
N ARG A 2 0.46 9.22 5.23
CA ARG A 2 0.13 9.13 3.80
C ARG A 2 0.14 7.68 3.36
N VAL A 3 -0.83 7.27 2.56
CA VAL A 3 -0.92 5.90 2.03
C VAL A 3 -1.07 5.92 0.52
N THR A 4 -0.35 5.02 -0.15
CA THR A 4 -0.47 4.78 -1.59
C THR A 4 -0.54 3.27 -1.82
N ILE A 5 -1.62 2.80 -2.42
CA ILE A 5 -1.80 1.39 -2.82
C ILE A 5 -1.79 1.35 -4.34
N VAL A 6 -0.94 0.51 -4.94
CA VAL A 6 -0.85 0.36 -6.40
C VAL A 6 -1.06 -1.11 -6.75
N ARG A 7 -2.20 -1.44 -7.38
CA ARG A 7 -2.57 -2.82 -7.69
C ARG A 7 -1.53 -3.51 -8.57
N ASP A 8 -1.20 -2.90 -9.70
CA ASP A 8 -0.36 -3.52 -10.74
C ASP A 8 1.06 -3.81 -10.25
N ASP A 9 1.56 -2.97 -9.34
CA ASP A 9 2.89 -3.14 -8.74
C ASP A 9 2.89 -4.09 -7.54
N GLY A 10 1.70 -4.41 -7.00
CA GLY A 10 1.56 -5.23 -5.80
C GLY A 10 2.17 -4.58 -4.56
N VAL A 11 2.17 -3.24 -4.48
CA VAL A 11 2.84 -2.49 -3.41
C VAL A 11 1.90 -1.58 -2.63
N VAL A 12 2.25 -1.38 -1.37
CA VAL A 12 1.72 -0.33 -0.51
C VAL A 12 2.86 0.54 0.00
N GLY A 13 2.69 1.84 -0.14
CA GLY A 13 3.52 2.88 0.45
C GLY A 13 2.83 3.46 1.68
N VAL A 14 3.52 3.47 2.82
CA VAL A 14 3.09 4.20 4.03
C VAL A 14 4.18 5.21 4.36
N ASP A 15 3.81 6.49 4.42
CA ASP A 15 4.71 7.62 4.68
C ASP A 15 6.00 7.59 3.81
N GLY A 16 5.86 7.17 2.56
CA GLY A 16 6.94 7.10 1.57
C GLY A 16 7.74 5.80 1.55
N VAL A 17 7.47 4.85 2.46
CA VAL A 17 8.12 3.53 2.49
C VAL A 17 7.24 2.49 1.84
N PHE A 18 7.72 1.89 0.74
CA PHE A 18 6.99 0.91 -0.04
C PHE A 18 7.37 -0.53 0.33
N ARG A 19 6.36 -1.40 0.45
CA ARG A 19 6.52 -2.85 0.63
C ARG A 19 5.60 -3.59 -0.34
N ARG A 20 6.05 -4.75 -0.82
CA ARG A 20 5.20 -5.68 -1.56
C ARG A 20 4.28 -6.40 -0.60
N ILE A 21 2.99 -6.40 -0.90
CA ILE A 21 1.98 -7.14 -0.15
C ILE A 21 1.03 -7.83 -1.12
N ASP A 22 0.38 -8.91 -0.67
CA ASP A 22 -0.73 -9.47 -1.42
C ASP A 22 -1.89 -8.48 -1.44
N LEU A 23 -2.31 -8.08 -2.64
CA LEU A 23 -3.42 -7.18 -2.90
C LEU A 23 -4.61 -7.87 -3.57
N SER A 24 -4.66 -9.21 -3.58
CA SER A 24 -5.74 -10.00 -4.18
C SER A 24 -7.14 -9.66 -3.65
N ALA A 25 -7.22 -9.09 -2.44
CA ALA A 25 -8.47 -8.65 -1.81
C ALA A 25 -8.99 -7.28 -2.30
N LEU A 26 -8.23 -6.52 -3.10
CA LEU A 26 -8.73 -5.26 -3.66
C LEU A 26 -9.91 -5.52 -4.62
N PRO A 27 -11.00 -4.73 -4.55
CA PRO A 27 -12.13 -4.85 -5.47
C PRO A 27 -11.66 -4.73 -6.93
N PRO A 28 -12.08 -5.65 -7.82
CA PRO A 28 -11.64 -5.64 -9.22
C PRO A 28 -11.91 -4.28 -9.87
N GLY A 29 -10.99 -3.83 -10.72
CA GLY A 29 -11.04 -2.52 -11.38
C GLY A 29 -10.49 -1.35 -10.54
N VAL A 30 -10.19 -1.53 -9.24
CA VAL A 30 -9.44 -0.53 -8.46
C VAL A 30 -7.97 -0.53 -8.91
N ARG A 31 -7.52 0.54 -9.53
CA ARG A 31 -6.14 0.72 -9.99
C ARG A 31 -5.21 1.14 -8.86
N ALA A 32 -5.64 2.12 -8.08
CA ALA A 32 -4.86 2.69 -7.00
C ALA A 32 -5.75 3.28 -5.90
N VAL A 33 -5.16 3.44 -4.71
CA VAL A 33 -5.73 4.23 -3.62
C VAL A 33 -4.68 5.20 -3.15
N GLN A 34 -5.00 6.48 -3.05
CA GLN A 34 -4.11 7.51 -2.53
C GLN A 34 -4.79 8.24 -1.37
N TRP A 35 -4.09 8.40 -0.26
CA TRP A 35 -4.57 9.03 0.96
C TRP A 35 -3.52 9.99 1.51
N ASP A 36 -3.92 11.23 1.77
CA ASP A 36 -3.00 12.29 2.20
C ASP A 36 -2.86 12.44 3.73
N GLY A 37 -3.68 11.70 4.49
CA GLY A 37 -3.79 11.81 5.95
C GLY A 37 -5.12 12.36 6.43
N MET A 38 -5.89 12.98 5.54
CA MET A 38 -7.20 13.57 5.82
C MET A 38 -8.24 13.13 4.79
N GLN A 39 -7.86 13.06 3.52
CA GLN A 39 -8.72 12.71 2.39
C GLN A 39 -7.93 11.92 1.34
N GLY A 40 -8.63 11.35 0.38
CA GLY A 40 -8.01 10.58 -0.67
C GLY A 40 -8.92 10.31 -1.84
N HIS A 41 -8.48 9.38 -2.67
CA HIS A 41 -9.23 8.91 -3.82
C HIS A 41 -8.92 7.46 -4.13
N VAL A 42 -9.95 6.78 -4.63
CA VAL A 42 -9.83 5.48 -5.28
C VAL A 42 -9.83 5.74 -6.79
N GLU A 43 -8.79 5.25 -7.46
CA GLU A 43 -8.64 5.30 -8.91
C GLU A 43 -9.11 3.98 -9.50
N TYR A 44 -9.79 4.04 -10.64
CA TYR A 44 -10.27 2.88 -11.36
C TYR A 44 -9.72 2.86 -12.78
N ASP A 45 -9.67 1.68 -13.39
CA ASP A 45 -9.16 1.55 -14.76
C ASP A 45 -10.08 2.20 -15.82
N ASP A 46 -11.40 2.10 -15.63
CA ASP A 46 -12.39 2.43 -16.66
C ASP A 46 -13.41 3.50 -16.27
N VAL A 47 -13.41 3.96 -15.01
CA VAL A 47 -14.40 4.92 -14.49
C VAL A 47 -13.74 6.06 -13.72
N ALA A 48 -14.51 7.12 -13.48
CA ALA A 48 -14.03 8.28 -12.73
C ALA A 48 -13.62 7.92 -11.29
N ASN A 49 -12.61 8.61 -10.79
CA ASN A 49 -12.12 8.44 -9.42
C ASN A 49 -13.20 8.80 -8.39
N THR A 50 -13.22 8.05 -7.30
CA THR A 50 -14.13 8.30 -6.18
C THR A 50 -13.35 8.94 -5.04
N ARG A 51 -13.88 10.03 -4.46
CA ARG A 51 -13.32 10.65 -3.25
C ARG A 51 -13.46 9.72 -2.06
N LEU A 52 -12.44 9.73 -1.22
CA LEU A 52 -12.35 8.97 0.01
C LEU A 52 -12.22 9.94 1.18
N ASP A 53 -13.16 9.92 2.12
CA ASP A 53 -13.09 10.74 3.34
C ASP A 53 -12.60 9.94 4.55
N THR A 54 -12.43 8.62 4.40
CA THR A 54 -11.85 7.73 5.42
C THR A 54 -11.11 6.56 4.80
N LEU A 55 -9.98 6.17 5.41
CA LEU A 55 -9.18 5.03 4.96
C LEU A 55 -9.71 3.66 5.44
N SER A 56 -10.80 3.62 6.22
CA SER A 56 -11.25 2.38 6.88
C SER A 56 -11.41 1.16 5.96
N GLU A 57 -11.91 1.35 4.73
CA GLU A 57 -12.07 0.27 3.75
C GLU A 57 -10.74 -0.37 3.31
N PHE A 58 -9.65 0.39 3.38
CA PHE A 58 -8.31 -0.01 2.95
C PHE A 58 -7.34 -0.26 4.11
N GLN A 59 -7.84 -0.22 5.37
CA GLN A 59 -7.01 -0.40 6.56
C GLN A 59 -6.27 -1.75 6.55
N TRP A 60 -6.90 -2.80 6.00
CA TRP A 60 -6.28 -4.12 5.86
C TRP A 60 -4.95 -4.10 5.08
N ALA A 61 -4.80 -3.17 4.12
CA ALA A 61 -3.59 -3.04 3.33
C ALA A 61 -2.46 -2.40 4.14
N VAL A 62 -2.80 -1.46 5.01
CA VAL A 62 -1.86 -0.88 6.00
C VAL A 62 -1.45 -1.93 7.02
N ASP A 63 -2.38 -2.76 7.49
CA ASP A 63 -2.09 -3.82 8.46
C ASP A 63 -1.16 -4.89 7.85
N ARG A 64 -1.41 -5.29 6.59
CA ARG A 64 -0.50 -6.17 5.84
C ARG A 64 0.86 -5.52 5.60
N TRP A 65 0.89 -4.22 5.31
CA TRP A 65 2.14 -3.49 5.16
C TRP A 65 2.95 -3.51 6.46
N LEU A 66 2.32 -3.28 7.62
CA LEU A 66 2.98 -3.33 8.94
C LEU A 66 3.59 -4.71 9.22
N ALA A 67 2.90 -5.78 8.83
CA ALA A 67 3.34 -7.16 9.00
C ALA A 67 4.42 -7.60 7.98
N ALA A 68 4.53 -6.92 6.83
CA ALA A 68 5.50 -7.26 5.80
C ALA A 68 6.93 -6.91 6.23
N PRO A 69 7.95 -7.71 5.86
CA PRO A 69 9.34 -7.36 6.14
C PRO A 69 9.74 -6.09 5.38
N PHE A 70 10.68 -5.32 5.95
CA PHE A 70 11.31 -4.24 5.20
C PHE A 70 12.05 -4.81 3.98
N PRO A 71 11.99 -4.14 2.81
CA PRO A 71 12.64 -4.60 1.58
C PRO A 71 14.17 -4.68 1.68
N PHE A 72 14.76 -4.11 2.72
CA PHE A 72 16.18 -4.24 3.06
C PHE A 72 16.32 -4.59 4.55
N ALA A 73 16.32 -5.88 4.88
CA ALA A 73 17.21 -6.30 5.95
C ALA A 73 18.62 -6.29 5.36
N PRO A 74 19.59 -5.50 5.86
CA PRO A 74 20.97 -5.75 5.51
C PRO A 74 21.24 -7.21 5.85
N SER A 75 21.68 -8.00 4.88
CA SER A 75 22.11 -9.36 5.12
C SER A 75 23.18 -9.29 6.21
N GLY A 76 22.84 -9.80 7.40
CA GLY A 76 23.84 -10.06 8.42
C GLY A 76 24.79 -11.12 7.87
N ALA A 77 25.87 -10.67 7.23
CA ALA A 77 27.10 -11.43 7.13
C ALA A 77 28.06 -10.85 8.17
N GLY A 78 27.67 -11.03 9.43
CA GLY A 78 28.63 -11.17 10.50
C GLY A 78 29.00 -12.64 10.58
N ASP A 79 30.12 -13.00 9.96
CA ASP A 79 31.01 -14.10 10.31
C ASP A 79 32.33 -13.71 9.62
N GLY A 80 33.37 -13.18 10.26
CA GLY A 80 33.78 -13.43 11.63
C GLY A 80 34.67 -14.67 11.71
N VAL A 81 35.73 -14.74 10.92
CA VAL A 81 37.07 -15.31 11.22
C VAL A 81 38.07 -14.77 10.21
#